data_AF-A0A967AU02-F1
#
_entry.id   AF-A0A967AU02-F1
#
_cell.length_a   1.000
_cell.length_b   1.000
_cell.length_c   1.000
_cell.angle_alpha   90.00
_cell.angle_beta   90.00
_cell.angle_gamma   90.00
#
_symmetry.space_group_name_H-M   'P 1'
#
loop_
_entity.id
_entity.type
_entity.pdbx_description
1 polymer ?
#
loop_
_entity_poly.entity_id
_entity_poly.type
_entity_poly.pdbx_seq_one_letter_code
_entity_poly.pdbx_strand_id
1 'polypeptide(L)'
;MDESTLLLEFYESLEGIESLNIWNIQNGLKTVDKFRESNCLYQIISERKALSFNINMGILESNAQFVDKKGKIQKTRLTEDDIDYFKGRLSETSNVILKSRYAHLIWQECHHKKYSKIAIENTSNQSI
;
A
#
# COMPACT_ATOMS: atom_id res chain seq x y z
N MET A 1 -16.25 -18.14 5.75
CA MET A 1 -15.13 -17.39 6.33
C MET A 1 -15.68 -16.06 6.77
N ASP A 2 -15.54 -15.69 8.03
CA ASP A 2 -15.97 -14.36 8.50
C ASP A 2 -15.01 -13.27 7.98
N GLU A 3 -15.52 -12.03 7.93
CA GLU A 3 -14.78 -10.89 7.37
C GLU A 3 -13.49 -10.57 8.14
N SER A 4 -13.47 -10.81 9.45
CA SER A 4 -12.31 -10.59 10.31
C SER A 4 -11.16 -11.54 10.00
N THR A 5 -11.46 -12.82 9.82
CA THR A 5 -10.49 -13.88 9.51
C THR A 5 -9.83 -13.60 8.17
N LEU A 6 -10.62 -13.22 7.18
CA LEU A 6 -10.15 -12.85 5.86
C LEU A 6 -9.21 -11.64 5.86
N LEU A 7 -9.57 -10.58 6.60
CA LEU A 7 -8.73 -9.40 6.71
C LEU A 7 -7.42 -9.71 7.42
N LEU A 8 -7.48 -10.54 8.48
CA LEU A 8 -6.30 -11.01 9.19
C LEU A 8 -5.36 -11.79 8.25
N GLU A 9 -5.87 -12.77 7.52
CA GLU A 9 -5.08 -13.55 6.56
C GLU A 9 -4.47 -12.67 5.46
N PHE A 10 -5.19 -11.64 5.02
CA PHE A 10 -4.66 -10.68 4.07
C PHE A 10 -3.50 -9.88 4.67
N TYR A 11 -3.63 -9.38 5.90
CA TYR A 11 -2.54 -8.68 6.59
C TYR A 11 -1.35 -9.59 6.86
N GLU A 12 -1.56 -10.84 7.25
CA GLU A 12 -0.48 -11.83 7.38
C GLU A 12 0.28 -12.01 6.07
N SER A 13 -0.42 -12.06 4.94
CA SER A 13 0.22 -12.13 3.62
C SER A 13 1.01 -10.85 3.26
N LEU A 14 0.54 -9.68 3.70
CA LEU A 14 1.23 -8.41 3.52
C LEU A 14 2.53 -8.36 4.33
N GLU A 15 2.51 -8.83 5.58
CA GLU A 15 3.70 -8.84 6.43
C GLU A 15 4.82 -9.73 5.87
N GLY A 16 4.47 -10.74 5.04
CA GLY A 16 5.42 -11.59 4.33
C GLY A 16 6.06 -10.98 3.07
N ILE A 17 5.75 -9.72 2.71
CA ILE A 17 6.33 -9.09 1.51
C ILE A 17 7.82 -8.77 1.72
N GLU A 18 8.69 -9.42 0.94
CA GLU A 18 10.14 -9.21 0.98
C GLU A 18 10.64 -8.19 -0.06
N SER A 19 9.84 -7.90 -1.09
CA SER A 19 10.18 -6.86 -2.07
C SER A 19 8.94 -6.28 -2.73
N LEU A 20 9.04 -5.03 -3.17
CA LEU A 20 7.97 -4.32 -3.89
C LEU A 20 7.98 -4.60 -5.40
N ASN A 21 8.56 -5.74 -5.82
CA ASN A 21 8.45 -6.21 -7.19
C ASN A 21 7.01 -6.67 -7.46
N ILE A 22 6.43 -6.25 -8.59
CA ILE A 22 5.07 -6.63 -8.99
C ILE A 22 4.82 -8.13 -8.98
N TRP A 23 5.83 -8.95 -9.33
CA TRP A 23 5.73 -10.40 -9.34
C TRP A 23 5.71 -10.98 -7.91
N ASN A 24 6.53 -10.43 -7.01
CA ASN A 24 6.52 -10.82 -5.59
C ASN A 24 5.20 -10.41 -4.93
N ILE A 25 4.67 -9.23 -5.27
CA ILE A 25 3.37 -8.76 -4.78
C ILE A 25 2.24 -9.67 -5.29
N GLN A 26 2.25 -10.03 -6.57
CA GLN A 26 1.21 -10.89 -7.16
C GLN A 26 1.25 -12.33 -6.62
N ASN A 27 2.44 -12.88 -6.39
CA ASN A 27 2.59 -14.23 -5.86
C ASN A 27 2.43 -14.32 -4.34
N GLY A 28 2.86 -13.29 -3.61
CA GLY A 28 2.87 -13.30 -2.15
C GLY A 28 1.53 -12.92 -1.52
N LEU A 29 0.69 -12.15 -2.23
CA LEU A 29 -0.61 -11.76 -1.72
C LEU A 29 -1.65 -12.85 -1.93
N LYS A 30 -2.40 -13.16 -0.87
CA LYS A 30 -3.54 -14.07 -0.98
C LYS A 30 -4.55 -13.49 -1.97
N THR A 31 -4.98 -14.30 -2.94
CA THR A 31 -6.07 -13.94 -3.85
C THR A 31 -7.33 -13.79 -3.03
N VAL A 32 -8.05 -12.71 -3.30
CA VAL A 32 -9.29 -12.43 -2.62
C VAL A 32 -10.40 -12.35 -3.65
N ASP A 33 -11.38 -13.25 -3.54
CA ASP A 33 -12.51 -13.30 -4.47
C ASP A 33 -13.22 -11.96 -4.51
N LYS A 34 -13.75 -11.58 -5.68
CA LYS A 34 -14.48 -10.32 -5.88
C LYS A 34 -15.61 -10.22 -4.84
N PHE A 35 -15.40 -9.37 -3.85
CA PHE A 35 -16.35 -9.15 -2.76
C PHE A 35 -17.63 -8.53 -3.27
N ARG A 36 -18.76 -9.18 -2.95
CA ARG A 36 -20.01 -8.47 -2.71
C ARG A 36 -19.83 -7.74 -1.38
N GLU A 37 -19.79 -6.41 -1.41
CA GLU A 37 -20.02 -5.49 -0.28
C GLU A 37 -19.55 -6.00 1.10
N SER A 38 -18.24 -6.17 1.30
CA SER A 38 -17.68 -6.43 2.64
C SER A 38 -17.23 -5.13 3.32
N ASN A 39 -17.35 -5.07 4.66
CA ASN A 39 -16.91 -3.91 5.43
C ASN A 39 -15.38 -3.73 5.45
N CYS A 40 -14.62 -4.78 5.12
CA CYS A 40 -13.16 -4.76 5.07
C CYS A 40 -12.60 -4.39 3.68
N LEU A 41 -13.48 -4.19 2.69
CA LEU A 41 -13.08 -3.93 1.30
C LEU A 41 -12.24 -2.66 1.17
N TYR A 42 -12.54 -1.64 1.97
CA TYR A 42 -11.81 -0.39 1.98
C TYR A 42 -10.34 -0.56 2.36
N GLN A 43 -10.05 -1.33 3.42
CA GLN A 43 -8.70 -1.62 3.89
C GLN A 43 -7.91 -2.36 2.83
N ILE A 44 -8.49 -3.41 2.26
CA ILE A 44 -7.85 -4.21 1.19
C ILE A 44 -7.56 -3.36 -0.04
N ILE A 45 -8.52 -2.50 -0.45
CA ILE A 45 -8.32 -1.58 -1.57
C ILE A 45 -7.20 -0.60 -1.27
N SER A 46 -7.17 0.00 -0.08
CA SER A 46 -6.14 0.96 0.34
C SER A 46 -4.74 0.33 0.29
N GLU A 47 -4.59 -0.89 0.83
CA GLU A 47 -3.34 -1.64 0.78
C GLU A 47 -2.89 -1.94 -0.65
N ARG A 48 -3.83 -2.38 -1.51
CA ARG A 48 -3.54 -2.63 -2.93
C ARG A 48 -3.17 -1.35 -3.67
N LYS A 49 -3.78 -0.21 -3.34
CA LYS A 49 -3.36 1.09 -3.88
C LYS A 49 -1.91 1.33 -3.51
N ALA A 50 -1.53 1.26 -2.24
CA ALA A 50 -0.15 1.52 -1.79
C ALA A 50 0.90 0.65 -2.51
N LEU A 51 0.57 -0.60 -2.78
CA LEU A 51 1.44 -1.54 -3.50
C LEU A 51 1.54 -1.26 -5.00
N SER A 52 0.57 -0.56 -5.59
CA SER A 52 0.58 -0.21 -7.03
C SER A 52 1.50 0.97 -7.39
N PHE A 53 1.99 1.69 -6.39
CA PHE A 53 2.91 2.81 -6.58
C PHE A 53 4.34 2.31 -6.82
N ASN A 54 5.03 2.96 -7.74
CA ASN A 54 6.43 2.71 -8.05
C ASN A 54 7.25 3.98 -7.88
N ILE A 55 8.52 3.82 -7.50
CA ILE A 55 9.43 4.96 -7.36
C ILE A 55 9.87 5.39 -8.76
N ASN A 56 9.62 6.65 -9.09
CA ASN A 56 10.09 7.32 -10.28
C ASN A 56 10.78 8.63 -9.87
N MET A 57 12.10 8.72 -10.06
CA MET A 57 12.91 9.88 -9.66
C MET A 57 12.67 10.35 -8.21
N GLY A 58 12.53 9.40 -7.27
CA GLY A 58 12.29 9.70 -5.85
C GLY A 58 10.85 10.04 -5.48
N ILE A 59 9.91 9.98 -6.42
CA ILE A 59 8.48 10.20 -6.21
C ILE A 59 7.76 8.87 -6.39
N LEU A 60 6.83 8.52 -5.49
CA LEU A 60 5.91 7.41 -5.74
C LEU A 60 4.81 7.84 -6.70
N GLU A 61 4.73 7.15 -7.84
CA GLU A 61 3.69 7.32 -8.83
C GLU A 61 2.92 6.02 -9.03
N SER A 62 1.59 6.12 -9.10
CA SER A 62 0.75 4.96 -9.40
C SER A 62 0.90 4.55 -10.86
N ASN A 63 1.29 3.30 -11.08
CA ASN A 63 1.27 2.67 -12.41
C ASN A 63 -0.09 2.01 -12.71
N ALA A 64 -1.00 1.97 -11.73
CA ALA A 64 -2.36 1.48 -11.96
C ALA A 64 -3.15 2.52 -12.76
N GLN A 65 -3.56 2.11 -13.96
CA GLN A 65 -4.37 2.90 -14.88
C GLN A 65 -5.66 2.15 -15.18
N PHE A 66 -6.76 2.89 -15.23
CA PHE A 66 -8.03 2.38 -15.69
C PHE A 66 -8.65 3.35 -16.68
N VAL A 67 -9.45 2.83 -17.59
CA VAL A 67 -10.13 3.62 -18.61
C VAL A 67 -11.54 3.88 -18.14
N ASP A 68 -11.96 5.15 -18.13
CA ASP A 68 -13.34 5.48 -17.80
C ASP A 68 -14.30 5.15 -18.96
N LYS A 69 -15.61 5.26 -18.73
CA LYS A 69 -16.64 4.99 -19.76
C LYS A 69 -16.52 5.89 -20.99
N LYS A 70 -15.72 6.95 -20.94
CA LYS A 70 -15.47 7.91 -22.03
C LYS A 70 -14.13 7.65 -22.73
N GLY A 71 -13.43 6.56 -22.38
CA GLY A 71 -12.14 6.23 -22.98
C GLY A 71 -10.96 7.00 -22.39
N LYS A 72 -11.15 7.79 -21.32
CA LYS A 72 -10.07 8.56 -20.71
C LYS A 72 -9.31 7.72 -19.70
N ILE A 73 -7.99 7.73 -19.82
CA ILE A 73 -7.08 7.09 -18.86
C ILE A 73 -7.14 7.87 -17.54
N GLN A 74 -7.46 7.16 -16.48
CA GLN A 74 -7.43 7.63 -15.11
C GLN A 74 -6.34 6.89 -14.35
N LYS A 75 -5.57 7.62 -13.54
CA LYS A 75 -4.60 7.03 -12.61
C LYS A 75 -5.27 6.81 -11.27
N THR A 76 -4.94 5.72 -10.61
CA THR A 76 -5.32 5.52 -9.21
C THR A 76 -4.65 6.60 -8.35
N ARG A 77 -5.46 7.30 -7.55
CA ARG A 77 -4.99 8.33 -6.60
C ARG A 77 -5.31 7.90 -5.18
N LEU A 78 -4.53 8.39 -4.24
CA LEU A 78 -4.84 8.29 -2.82
C LEU A 78 -5.86 9.37 -2.44
N THR A 79 -6.80 9.02 -1.57
CA THR A 79 -7.72 9.93 -0.90
C THR A 79 -7.16 10.31 0.47
N GLU A 80 -7.73 11.34 1.10
CA GLU A 80 -7.39 11.70 2.49
C GLU A 80 -7.63 10.52 3.45
N ASP A 81 -8.73 9.79 3.25
CA ASP A 81 -9.02 8.57 4.02
C ASP A 81 -7.92 7.51 3.86
N ASP A 82 -7.32 7.36 2.67
CA ASP A 82 -6.24 6.39 2.44
C ASP A 82 -5.02 6.79 3.29
N ILE A 83 -4.73 8.10 3.35
CA ILE A 83 -3.61 8.66 4.12
C ILE A 83 -3.82 8.46 5.62
N ASP A 84 -5.03 8.70 6.14
CA ASP A 84 -5.33 8.47 7.55
C ASP A 84 -5.29 6.98 7.92
N TYR A 85 -5.77 6.12 7.03
CA TYR A 85 -5.61 4.67 7.17
C TYR A 85 -4.13 4.26 7.25
N PHE A 86 -3.28 4.78 6.36
CA PHE A 86 -1.85 4.45 6.36
C PHE A 86 -1.11 4.97 7.60
N LYS A 87 -1.54 6.10 8.20
CA LYS A 87 -0.98 6.56 9.48
C LYS A 87 -1.21 5.53 10.59
N GLY A 88 -2.38 4.89 10.63
CA GLY A 88 -2.67 3.79 11.56
C GLY A 88 -1.78 2.57 11.28
N ARG A 89 -1.78 2.12 10.01
CA ARG A 89 -0.96 0.98 9.57
C ARG A 89 0.52 1.13 9.88
N LEU A 90 1.06 2.34 9.80
CA LEU A 90 2.47 2.63 10.12
C LEU A 90 2.86 2.23 11.55
N SER A 91 1.93 2.29 12.50
CA SER A 91 2.14 1.87 13.89
C SER A 91 1.91 0.38 14.15
N GLU A 92 1.21 -0.30 13.25
CA GLU A 92 0.78 -1.69 13.41
C GLU A 92 1.66 -2.68 12.66
N THR A 93 2.11 -2.33 11.44
CA THR A 93 2.91 -3.24 10.63
C THR A 93 4.28 -3.49 11.28
N SER A 94 4.79 -4.70 11.17
CA SER A 94 6.16 -5.04 11.56
C SER A 94 7.12 -4.97 10.36
N ASN A 95 6.58 -5.13 9.15
CA ASN A 95 7.30 -5.15 7.89
C ASN A 95 7.92 -3.77 7.56
N VAL A 96 9.25 -3.73 7.50
CA VAL A 96 10.04 -2.51 7.26
C VAL A 96 9.79 -1.89 5.87
N ILE A 97 9.50 -2.73 4.87
CA ILE A 97 9.22 -2.30 3.50
C ILE A 97 7.88 -1.59 3.44
N LEU A 98 6.86 -2.17 4.08
CA LEU A 98 5.54 -1.55 4.20
C LEU A 98 5.62 -0.25 5.00
N LYS A 99 6.37 -0.22 6.12
CA LYS A 99 6.62 1.02 6.88
C LYS A 99 7.22 2.11 6.01
N SER A 100 8.26 1.78 5.24
CA SER A 100 8.89 2.74 4.34
C SER A 100 7.90 3.22 3.27
N ARG A 101 7.15 2.30 2.65
CA ARG A 101 6.14 2.61 1.63
C ARG A 101 5.07 3.55 2.15
N TYR A 102 4.42 3.23 3.27
CA TYR A 102 3.38 4.08 3.85
C TYR A 102 3.93 5.45 4.24
N ALA A 103 5.11 5.49 4.88
CA ALA A 103 5.72 6.75 5.28
C ALA A 103 6.06 7.64 4.07
N HIS A 104 6.52 7.06 2.97
CA HIS A 104 6.78 7.81 1.74
C HIS A 104 5.47 8.36 1.14
N LEU A 105 4.43 7.53 1.01
CA LEU A 105 3.12 7.97 0.51
C LEU A 105 2.55 9.12 1.37
N ILE A 106 2.58 8.98 2.70
CA ILE A 106 2.11 10.03 3.61
C ILE A 106 2.96 11.31 3.45
N TRP A 107 4.28 11.17 3.39
CA TRP A 107 5.18 12.33 3.22
C TRP A 107 4.93 13.09 1.91
N GLN A 108 4.64 12.39 0.81
CA GLN A 108 4.34 13.05 -0.47
C GLN A 108 3.09 13.91 -0.41
N GLU A 109 2.08 13.51 0.38
CA GLU A 109 0.84 14.27 0.51
C GLU A 109 0.94 15.41 1.54
N CYS A 110 1.64 15.21 2.66
CA CYS A 110 1.66 16.20 3.76
C CYS A 110 2.99 16.95 3.95
N HIS A 111 4.07 16.50 3.30
CA HIS A 111 5.44 17.03 3.42
C HIS A 111 6.02 17.13 4.84
N HIS A 112 5.45 16.43 5.81
CA HIS A 112 5.90 16.49 7.20
C HIS A 112 7.17 15.64 7.44
N LYS A 113 8.24 16.27 7.97
CA LYS A 113 9.59 15.68 8.15
C LYS A 113 9.63 14.36 8.93
N LYS A 114 8.69 14.14 9.85
CA LYS A 114 8.56 12.86 10.58
C LYS A 114 8.46 11.67 9.61
N TYR A 115 7.67 11.78 8.54
CA TYR A 115 7.41 10.67 7.63
C TYR A 115 8.55 10.45 6.64
N SER A 116 9.23 11.51 6.19
CA SER A 116 10.44 11.36 5.37
C SER A 116 11.55 10.61 6.11
N LYS A 117 11.69 10.88 7.42
CA LYS A 117 12.67 10.17 8.27
C LYS A 117 12.36 8.67 8.34
N ILE A 118 11.09 8.31 8.60
CA ILE A 118 10.66 6.91 8.67
C ILE A 118 10.84 6.19 7.33
N ALA A 119 10.58 6.86 6.21
CA ALA A 119 10.76 6.29 4.87
C ALA A 119 12.23 5.91 4.59
N ILE A 120 13.16 6.78 4.98
CA ILE A 120 14.60 6.60 4.77
C ILE A 120 15.18 5.57 5.75
N GLU A 121 14.91 5.71 7.05
CA GLU A 121 15.56 4.86 8.07
C GLU A 121 15.24 3.37 7.90
N ASN A 122 14.03 3.05 7.43
CA ASN A 122 13.63 1.66 7.17
C ASN A 122 14.18 1.08 5.87
N THR A 123 14.69 1.89 4.93
CA THR A 123 15.31 1.42 3.68
C THR A 123 16.82 1.25 3.83
N SER A 124 17.48 2.09 4.63
CA SER A 124 18.92 2.00 4.90
C SER A 124 19.33 0.79 5.74
N ASN A 125 18.41 0.19 6.50
CA ASN A 125 18.69 -1.03 7.27
C ASN A 125 18.67 -2.33 6.44
N GLN A 126 18.45 -2.24 5.12
CA GLN A 126 18.54 -3.38 4.19
C GLN A 126 19.81 -3.36 3.32
N SER A 127 20.79 -2.51 3.65
CA SER A 127 22.11 -2.52 3.00
C SER A 127 23.10 -3.37 3.78
N ILE A 128 23.20 -4.66 3.43
CA ILE A 128 24.38 -5.53 3.22
C ILE A 128 23.88 -6.98 3.13
#